data_AF-A0A9J6GRC3-F1
#
_entry.id   AF-A0A9J6GRC3-F1
#
_cell.length_a   1.000
_cell.length_b   1.000
_cell.length_c   1.000
_cell.angle_alpha   90.00
_cell.angle_beta   90.00
_cell.angle_gamma   90.00
#
_symmetry.space_group_name_H-M   'P 1'
#
loop_
_entity.id
_entity.type
_entity.pdbx_description
1 polymer ?
#
loop_
_entity_poly.entity_id
_entity_poly.type
_entity_poly.pdbx_seq_one_letter_code
_entity_poly.pdbx_strand_id
1 'polypeptide(L)'
;MRALPPAQVKQSEAPSNGGHSSRPTQRWHQYQQHRLQQAVERVHDYRVASKDTTKEVVLKDATLARQYKTTQAIERLVEDLIQESMARGEFNNLPGAGKPLKFAPENPYVDSTTRKLNEVLITNGYVPEWVVLEREIGDDKRRLRAKLADRRSLLGPAPLAADEQRTWDEAVRSFHSAAAQINRKIDKFNMLVPLLNKQQLHFSLATESEKILNSAAPRNTAAPKTPQLQQSREDEGFLSFIFSAITNRW
;
A
#
# COMPACT_ATOMS: atom_id res chain seq x y z
N MET A 1 -7.91 -26.79 25.44
CA MET A 1 -7.12 -27.90 26.02
C MET A 1 -6.28 -27.34 27.16
N ARG A 2 -6.81 -27.30 28.39
CA ARG A 2 -6.06 -26.81 29.55
C ARG A 2 -5.44 -28.02 30.22
N ALA A 3 -4.11 -28.12 30.19
CA ALA A 3 -3.35 -29.23 30.75
C ALA A 3 -3.77 -29.47 32.21
N LEU A 4 -4.07 -30.73 32.56
CA LEU A 4 -4.20 -31.14 33.95
C LEU A 4 -2.91 -30.71 34.68
N PRO A 5 -3.00 -30.04 35.85
CA PRO A 5 -1.80 -29.78 36.63
C PRO A 5 -1.12 -31.13 36.88
N PRO A 6 0.22 -31.22 36.75
CA PRO A 6 0.92 -32.47 36.96
C PRO A 6 0.52 -32.97 38.34
N ALA A 7 0.01 -34.20 38.40
CA ALA A 7 -0.27 -34.86 39.67
C ALA A 7 1.05 -34.83 40.44
N GLN A 8 1.18 -33.89 41.37
CA GLN A 8 2.29 -33.89 42.29
C GLN A 8 2.12 -35.20 43.03
N VAL A 9 2.98 -36.16 42.68
CA VAL A 9 3.25 -37.30 43.53
C VAL A 9 3.79 -36.67 44.78
N LYS A 10 2.90 -36.32 45.72
CA LYS A 10 3.25 -36.10 47.12
C LYS A 10 4.00 -37.38 47.46
N GLN A 11 5.33 -37.28 47.45
CA GLN A 11 6.19 -38.32 47.98
C GLN A 11 5.57 -38.62 49.33
N SER A 12 5.05 -39.82 49.49
CA SER A 12 4.52 -40.26 50.76
C SER A 12 5.71 -40.25 51.69
N GLU A 13 5.91 -39.14 52.41
CA GLU A 13 6.73 -39.12 53.61
C GLU A 13 6.12 -40.20 54.51
N ALA A 14 6.84 -41.33 54.57
CA ALA A 14 6.54 -42.33 55.58
C ALA A 14 6.57 -41.60 56.93
N PRO A 15 5.59 -41.82 57.81
CA PRO A 15 5.52 -41.07 59.06
C PRO A 15 6.84 -41.25 59.82
N SER A 16 7.63 -40.18 59.88
CA SER A 16 8.81 -40.13 60.73
C SER A 16 8.29 -40.03 62.15
N ASN A 17 8.30 -41.15 62.87
CA ASN A 17 8.24 -41.12 64.32
C ASN A 17 9.10 -42.24 64.88
N GLY A 18 9.87 -41.86 65.90
CA GLY A 18 10.97 -42.62 66.44
C GLY A 18 10.63 -44.05 66.89
N GLY A 19 11.63 -44.91 66.73
CA GLY A 19 12.11 -45.72 67.83
C GLY A 19 11.19 -46.79 68.44
N HIS A 20 10.26 -47.39 67.72
CA HIS A 20 9.62 -48.65 68.17
C HIS A 20 9.57 -49.68 67.03
N SER A 21 10.22 -50.83 67.24
CA SER A 21 10.26 -51.94 66.29
C SER A 21 8.88 -52.63 66.19
N SER A 22 7.97 -52.07 65.39
CA SER A 22 6.68 -52.70 65.10
C SER A 22 6.87 -53.87 64.13
N ARG A 23 6.24 -55.02 64.43
CA ARG A 23 6.36 -56.27 63.66
C ARG A 23 5.96 -56.06 62.18
N PRO A 24 6.61 -56.70 61.20
CA PRO A 24 6.35 -56.48 59.76
C PRO A 24 4.87 -56.61 59.34
N THR A 25 4.10 -57.48 59.99
CA THR A 25 2.66 -57.67 59.75
C THR A 25 1.81 -56.46 60.15
N GLN A 26 2.20 -55.71 61.20
CA GLN A 26 1.48 -54.51 61.65
C GLN A 26 1.69 -53.33 60.69
N ARG A 27 2.86 -53.23 60.05
CA ARG A 27 3.14 -52.22 59.01
C ARG A 27 2.25 -52.38 57.79
N TRP A 28 1.96 -53.62 57.40
CA TRP A 28 1.06 -53.90 56.27
C TRP A 28 -0.35 -53.37 56.56
N HIS A 29 -0.90 -53.64 57.74
CA HIS A 29 -2.22 -53.11 58.13
C HIS A 29 -2.25 -51.58 58.20
N GLN A 30 -1.22 -50.96 58.78
CA GLN A 30 -1.12 -49.49 58.82
C GLN A 30 -1.04 -48.88 57.41
N TYR A 31 -0.28 -49.51 56.50
CA TYR A 31 -0.21 -49.07 55.11
C TYR A 31 -1.57 -49.19 54.40
N GLN A 32 -2.30 -50.30 54.59
CA GLN A 32 -3.64 -50.45 54.02
C GLN A 32 -4.62 -49.41 54.55
N GLN A 33 -4.59 -49.12 55.86
CA GLN A 33 -5.44 -48.09 56.49
C GLN A 33 -5.10 -46.69 55.99
N HIS A 34 -3.81 -46.35 55.95
CA HIS A 34 -3.35 -45.06 55.45
C HIS A 34 -3.71 -44.85 53.97
N ARG A 35 -3.56 -45.90 53.14
CA ARG A 35 -3.97 -45.86 51.72
C ARG A 35 -5.46 -45.60 51.56
N LEU A 36 -6.29 -46.24 52.39
CA LEU A 36 -7.74 -46.04 52.38
C LEU A 36 -8.11 -44.61 52.78
N GLN A 37 -7.52 -44.09 53.86
CA GLN A 37 -7.75 -42.73 54.33
C GLN A 37 -7.40 -41.69 53.25
N GLN A 38 -6.23 -41.82 52.63
CA GLN A 38 -5.84 -40.92 51.54
C GLN A 38 -6.74 -41.03 50.31
N ALA A 39 -7.31 -42.20 50.02
CA ALA A 39 -8.26 -42.36 48.92
C ALA A 39 -9.58 -41.63 49.19
N VAL A 40 -10.08 -41.71 50.43
CA VAL A 40 -11.31 -41.01 50.85
C VAL A 40 -11.12 -39.49 50.79
N GLU A 41 -9.98 -38.98 51.27
CA GLU A 41 -9.65 -37.56 51.25
C GLU A 41 -9.58 -37.02 49.81
N ARG A 42 -8.92 -37.74 48.88
CA ARG A 42 -8.88 -37.36 47.46
C ARG A 42 -10.26 -37.30 46.80
N VAL A 43 -11.17 -38.23 47.13
CA VAL A 43 -12.54 -38.22 46.59
C VAL A 43 -13.35 -37.05 47.15
N HIS A 44 -13.17 -36.76 48.45
CA HIS A 44 -13.77 -35.60 49.08
C HIS A 44 -13.30 -34.30 48.43
N ASP A 45 -11.99 -34.13 48.25
CA ASP A 45 -11.39 -32.96 47.62
C ASP A 45 -11.85 -32.79 46.17
N TYR A 46 -11.93 -33.88 45.40
CA TYR A 46 -12.46 -33.84 44.04
C TYR A 46 -13.93 -33.41 44.00
N ARG A 47 -14.76 -33.89 44.93
CA ARG A 47 -16.17 -33.52 45.02
C ARG A 47 -16.37 -32.07 45.42
N VAL A 48 -15.53 -31.53 46.30
CA VAL A 48 -15.53 -30.11 46.69
C VAL A 48 -15.08 -29.25 45.50
N ALA A 49 -13.95 -29.57 44.88
CA ALA A 49 -13.44 -28.87 43.70
C ALA A 49 -14.43 -28.89 42.51
N SER A 50 -15.18 -29.98 42.32
CA SER A 50 -16.21 -30.08 41.29
C SER A 50 -17.41 -29.15 41.55
N LYS A 51 -17.78 -28.93 42.81
CA LYS A 51 -18.84 -27.97 43.19
C LYS A 51 -18.39 -26.51 43.00
N ASP A 52 -17.11 -26.23 43.19
CA ASP A 52 -16.59 -24.86 43.01
C ASP A 52 -16.42 -24.51 41.53
N THR A 53 -15.97 -25.46 40.70
CA THR A 53 -15.88 -25.26 39.24
C THR A 53 -17.25 -25.05 38.58
N THR A 54 -18.28 -25.80 39.01
CA THR A 54 -19.66 -25.61 38.51
C THR A 54 -20.23 -24.24 38.89
N LYS A 55 -20.00 -23.77 40.12
CA LYS A 55 -20.37 -22.40 40.52
C LYS A 55 -19.61 -21.34 39.72
N GLU A 56 -18.32 -21.52 39.49
CA GLU A 56 -17.50 -20.57 38.72
C GLU A 56 -17.98 -20.47 37.26
N VAL A 57 -18.33 -21.59 36.62
CA VAL A 57 -18.89 -21.62 35.25
C VAL A 57 -20.26 -20.92 35.22
N VAL A 58 -21.16 -21.23 36.16
CA VAL A 58 -22.48 -20.59 36.24
C VAL A 58 -22.38 -19.07 36.49
N LEU A 59 -21.43 -18.64 37.33
CA LEU A 59 -21.18 -17.21 37.56
C LEU A 59 -20.66 -16.51 36.30
N LYS A 60 -19.73 -17.14 35.56
CA LYS A 60 -19.24 -16.61 34.28
C LYS A 60 -20.37 -16.49 33.27
N ASP A 61 -21.20 -17.51 33.12
CA ASP A 61 -22.36 -17.48 32.21
C ASP A 61 -23.36 -16.39 32.60
N ALA A 62 -23.62 -16.20 33.90
CA ALA A 62 -24.46 -15.12 34.39
C ALA A 62 -23.86 -13.72 34.14
N THR A 63 -22.54 -13.55 34.27
CA THR A 63 -21.87 -12.28 33.94
C THR A 63 -21.92 -11.97 32.45
N LEU A 64 -21.67 -12.95 31.58
CA LEU A 64 -21.76 -12.81 30.13
C LEU A 64 -23.21 -12.47 29.72
N ALA A 65 -24.21 -13.15 30.29
CA ALA A 65 -25.61 -12.85 30.01
C ALA A 65 -26.01 -11.42 30.42
N ARG A 66 -25.48 -10.89 31.52
CA ARG A 66 -25.68 -9.48 31.92
C ARG A 66 -25.02 -8.53 30.91
N GLN A 67 -23.79 -8.81 30.48
CA GLN A 67 -23.08 -8.02 29.48
C GLN A 67 -23.84 -7.96 28.15
N TYR A 68 -24.30 -9.11 27.64
CA TYR A 68 -25.11 -9.16 26.41
C TYR A 68 -26.43 -8.38 26.53
N LYS A 69 -27.09 -8.46 27.68
CA LYS A 69 -28.31 -7.66 27.93
C LYS A 69 -28.01 -6.16 27.95
N THR A 70 -26.90 -5.75 28.56
CA THR A 70 -26.51 -4.32 28.59
C THR A 70 -26.11 -3.80 27.22
N THR A 71 -25.36 -4.55 26.41
CA THR A 71 -25.01 -4.11 25.05
C THR A 71 -26.24 -4.00 24.17
N GLN A 72 -27.14 -4.98 24.22
CA GLN A 72 -28.40 -4.93 23.46
C GLN A 72 -29.32 -3.80 23.91
N ALA A 73 -29.30 -3.42 25.19
CA ALA A 73 -30.05 -2.26 25.66
C ALA A 73 -29.45 -0.95 25.13
N ILE A 74 -28.11 -0.85 25.11
CA ILE A 74 -27.40 0.30 24.53
C ILE A 74 -27.66 0.39 23.02
N GLU A 75 -27.58 -0.71 22.28
CA GLU A 75 -27.86 -0.74 20.84
C GLU A 75 -29.28 -0.25 20.52
N ARG A 76 -30.29 -0.69 21.29
CA ARG A 76 -31.67 -0.20 21.14
C ARG A 76 -31.79 1.30 21.44
N LEU A 77 -31.19 1.76 22.53
CA LEU A 77 -31.19 3.19 22.88
C LEU A 77 -30.50 4.03 21.81
N VAL A 78 -29.39 3.55 21.25
CA VAL A 78 -28.67 4.23 20.16
C VAL A 78 -29.51 4.25 18.89
N GLU A 79 -30.19 3.15 18.54
CA GLU A 79 -31.08 3.10 17.38
C GLU A 79 -32.26 4.07 17.53
N ASP A 80 -32.90 4.08 18.71
CA ASP A 80 -33.98 5.02 19.02
C ASP A 80 -33.50 6.47 18.92
N LEU A 81 -32.30 6.77 19.42
CA LEU A 81 -31.69 8.09 19.33
C LEU A 81 -31.37 8.48 17.87
N ILE A 82 -30.87 7.55 17.07
CA ILE A 82 -30.60 7.79 15.64
C ILE A 82 -31.92 8.06 14.90
N GLN A 83 -32.96 7.27 15.14
CA GLN A 83 -34.28 7.46 14.54
C GLN A 83 -34.91 8.78 14.96
N GLU A 84 -34.81 9.15 16.24
CA GLU A 84 -35.27 10.44 16.74
C GLU A 84 -34.50 11.60 16.07
N SER A 85 -33.18 11.49 15.94
CA SER A 85 -32.33 12.49 15.29
C SER A 85 -32.62 12.61 13.78
N MET A 86 -32.93 11.49 13.11
CA MET A 86 -33.41 11.47 11.72
C MET A 86 -34.77 12.14 11.59
N ALA A 87 -35.72 11.85 12.48
CA ALA A 87 -37.05 12.45 12.48
C ALA A 87 -37.02 13.97 12.77
N ARG A 88 -36.11 14.41 13.64
CA ARG A 88 -35.82 15.84 13.90
C ARG A 88 -35.08 16.52 12.74
N GLY A 89 -34.55 15.75 11.79
CA GLY A 89 -33.81 16.27 10.65
C GLY A 89 -32.43 16.82 11.03
N GLU A 90 -31.82 16.36 12.14
CA GLU A 90 -30.48 16.79 12.58
C GLU A 90 -29.37 16.41 11.57
N PHE A 91 -29.67 15.47 10.66
CA PHE A 91 -28.81 15.08 9.55
C PHE A 91 -28.99 15.95 8.29
N ASN A 92 -29.99 16.83 8.26
CA ASN A 92 -30.18 17.77 7.15
C ASN A 92 -29.22 18.95 7.31
N ASN A 93 -28.52 19.33 6.23
CA ASN A 93 -27.58 20.46 6.22
C ASN A 93 -26.36 20.30 7.14
N LEU A 94 -25.83 19.07 7.27
CA LEU A 94 -24.55 18.84 7.94
C LEU A 94 -23.43 19.68 7.32
N PRO A 95 -22.45 20.15 8.12
CA PRO A 95 -21.31 20.89 7.60
C PRO A 95 -20.53 20.03 6.59
N GLY A 96 -20.57 20.43 5.32
CA GLY A 96 -19.93 19.68 4.23
C GLY A 96 -20.85 18.75 3.45
N ALA A 97 -22.16 18.69 3.76
CA ALA A 97 -23.14 17.98 2.95
C ALA A 97 -23.14 18.50 1.49
N GLY A 98 -23.09 17.58 0.52
CA GLY A 98 -23.05 17.90 -0.91
C GLY A 98 -21.73 18.48 -1.42
N LYS A 99 -20.78 18.82 -0.53
CA LYS A 99 -19.44 19.27 -0.94
C LYS A 99 -18.56 18.04 -1.20
N PRO A 100 -17.71 18.05 -2.24
CA PRO A 100 -16.81 16.93 -2.48
C PRO A 100 -15.85 16.80 -1.29
N LEU A 101 -15.61 15.56 -0.86
CA LEU A 101 -14.69 15.26 0.24
C LEU A 101 -13.35 15.99 -0.01
N LYS A 102 -12.87 16.74 0.98
CA LYS A 102 -11.54 17.34 0.90
C LYS A 102 -10.52 16.24 1.17
N PHE A 103 -10.11 15.54 0.11
CA PHE A 103 -8.92 14.70 0.12
C PHE A 103 -7.68 15.59 0.14
N ALA A 104 -7.48 16.38 1.21
CA ALA A 104 -6.13 16.81 1.52
C ALA A 104 -5.48 15.56 2.12
N PRO A 105 -4.49 14.93 1.46
CA PRO A 105 -3.67 13.94 2.13
C PRO A 105 -2.84 14.72 3.16
N GLU A 106 -3.45 15.01 4.30
CA GLU A 106 -2.77 15.59 5.44
C GLU A 106 -1.89 14.47 5.98
N ASN A 107 -0.71 14.33 5.37
CA ASN A 107 0.28 13.36 5.77
C ASN A 107 0.58 13.63 7.26
N PRO A 108 0.19 12.73 8.19
CA PRO A 108 0.35 12.97 9.63
C PRO A 108 1.81 13.12 10.04
N TYR A 109 2.74 12.74 9.16
CA TYR A 109 4.17 12.83 9.36
C TYR A 109 4.78 14.17 8.90
N VAL A 110 3.98 15.11 8.38
CA VAL A 110 4.45 16.43 7.92
C VAL A 110 4.02 17.50 8.91
N ASP A 111 4.98 18.32 9.35
CA ASP A 111 4.74 19.45 10.25
C ASP A 111 3.90 20.55 9.57
N SER A 112 3.19 21.32 10.40
CA SER A 112 2.28 22.37 9.90
C SER A 112 2.99 23.46 9.10
N THR A 113 4.27 23.74 9.39
CA THR A 113 5.08 24.72 8.69
C THR A 113 5.45 24.25 7.28
N THR A 114 5.98 23.03 7.13
CA THR A 114 6.28 22.44 5.81
C THR A 114 5.03 22.29 4.95
N ARG A 115 3.89 21.92 5.55
CA ARG A 115 2.62 21.83 4.80
C ARG A 115 2.22 23.18 4.20
N LYS A 116 2.24 24.25 5.00
CA LYS A 116 1.91 25.60 4.53
C LYS A 116 2.89 26.08 3.46
N LEU A 117 4.18 25.77 3.61
CA LEU A 117 5.17 26.09 2.60
C LEU A 117 4.85 25.40 1.27
N ASN A 118 4.58 24.09 1.29
CA ASN A 118 4.21 23.34 0.09
C ASN A 118 2.92 23.88 -0.54
N GLU A 119 1.93 24.24 0.27
CA GLU A 119 0.67 24.86 -0.19
C GLU A 119 0.93 26.20 -0.90
N VAL A 120 1.77 27.07 -0.34
CA VAL A 120 2.16 28.34 -0.96
C VAL A 120 2.92 28.11 -2.27
N LEU A 121 3.86 27.17 -2.29
CA LEU A 121 4.60 26.82 -3.51
C LEU A 121 3.67 26.33 -4.62
N ILE A 122 2.74 25.44 -4.30
CA ILE A 122 1.75 24.91 -5.26
C ILE A 122 0.83 26.03 -5.74
N THR A 123 0.34 26.89 -4.83
CA THR A 123 -0.55 28.01 -5.17
C THR A 123 0.14 29.01 -6.11
N ASN A 124 1.44 29.22 -5.94
CA ASN A 124 2.25 30.07 -6.81
C ASN A 124 2.68 29.38 -8.12
N GLY A 125 2.28 28.13 -8.35
CA GLY A 125 2.66 27.38 -9.55
C GLY A 125 4.14 26.98 -9.60
N TYR A 126 4.82 26.90 -8.46
CA TYR A 126 6.22 26.46 -8.40
C TYR A 126 6.33 24.99 -8.80
N VAL A 127 7.24 24.70 -9.74
CA VAL A 127 7.51 23.35 -10.22
C VAL A 127 8.94 22.97 -9.86
N PRO A 128 9.17 21.84 -9.16
CA PRO A 128 10.50 21.36 -8.85
C PRO A 128 11.33 21.08 -10.11
N GLU A 129 12.64 21.33 -10.04
CA GLU A 129 13.56 21.18 -11.17
C GLU A 129 13.49 19.79 -11.83
N TRP A 130 13.40 18.71 -11.03
CA TRP A 130 13.34 17.35 -11.56
C TRP A 130 12.08 17.10 -12.41
N VAL A 131 10.96 17.77 -12.11
CA VAL A 131 9.73 17.67 -12.91
C VAL A 131 9.93 18.32 -14.27
N VAL A 132 10.60 19.48 -14.30
CA VAL A 132 10.95 20.17 -15.54
C VAL A 132 11.88 19.29 -16.38
N LEU A 133 12.93 18.73 -15.77
CA LEU A 133 13.87 17.82 -16.43
C LEU A 133 13.18 16.57 -16.97
N GLU A 134 12.27 15.95 -16.21
CA GLU A 134 11.51 14.78 -16.67
C GLU A 134 10.71 15.09 -17.94
N ARG A 135 10.03 16.25 -17.96
CA ARG A 135 9.28 16.72 -19.13
C ARG A 135 10.22 16.95 -20.31
N GLU A 136 11.33 17.65 -20.11
CA GLU A 136 12.31 17.92 -21.17
C GLU A 136 12.89 16.65 -21.77
N ILE A 137 13.29 15.68 -20.92
CA ILE A 137 13.80 14.38 -21.39
C ILE A 137 12.73 13.67 -22.23
N GLY A 138 11.47 13.71 -21.79
CA GLY A 138 10.35 13.16 -22.54
C GLY A 138 10.14 13.82 -23.90
N ASP A 139 10.19 15.15 -23.95
CA ASP A 139 10.08 15.95 -25.17
C ASP A 139 11.24 15.67 -26.13
N ASP A 140 12.49 15.64 -25.64
CA ASP A 140 13.68 15.39 -26.44
C ASP A 140 13.67 13.97 -27.02
N LYS A 141 13.29 12.96 -26.22
CA LYS A 141 13.10 11.58 -26.70
C LYS A 141 12.05 11.50 -27.80
N ARG A 142 10.91 12.19 -27.64
CA ARG A 142 9.85 12.24 -28.66
C ARG A 142 10.34 12.90 -29.95
N ARG A 143 10.99 14.05 -29.85
CA ARG A 143 11.55 14.80 -31.00
C ARG A 143 12.59 13.96 -31.75
N LEU A 144 13.46 13.27 -31.03
CA LEU A 144 14.49 12.42 -31.64
C LEU A 144 13.87 11.23 -32.38
N ARG A 145 12.88 10.56 -31.77
CA ARG A 145 12.12 9.48 -32.42
C ARG A 145 11.37 9.95 -33.66
N ALA A 146 10.73 11.12 -33.61
CA ALA A 146 10.05 11.71 -34.77
C ALA A 146 11.03 11.96 -35.92
N LYS A 147 12.18 12.58 -35.65
CA LYS A 147 13.22 12.82 -36.66
C LYS A 147 13.77 11.52 -37.27
N LEU A 148 13.95 10.47 -36.46
CA LEU A 148 14.35 9.15 -36.96
C LEU A 148 13.26 8.53 -37.84
N ALA A 149 11.99 8.64 -37.44
CA ALA A 149 10.85 8.18 -38.23
C ALA A 149 10.72 8.93 -39.57
N ASP A 150 10.94 10.25 -39.57
CA ASP A 150 10.95 11.06 -40.78
C ASP A 150 12.03 10.58 -41.75
N ARG A 151 13.26 10.37 -41.26
CA ARG A 151 14.36 9.80 -42.05
C ARG A 151 14.03 8.40 -42.58
N ARG A 152 13.39 7.57 -41.74
CA ARG A 152 12.96 6.22 -42.12
C ARG A 152 11.90 6.23 -43.23
N SER A 153 11.00 7.20 -43.21
CA SER A 153 9.89 7.34 -44.17
C SER A 153 10.34 7.68 -45.59
N LEU A 154 11.55 8.25 -45.73
CA LEU A 154 12.19 8.56 -47.01
C LEU A 154 12.78 7.31 -47.69
N LEU A 155 12.95 6.22 -46.94
CA LEU A 155 13.59 4.99 -47.40
C LEU A 155 12.56 3.94 -47.87
N GLY A 156 13.02 2.96 -48.64
CA GLY A 156 12.20 1.87 -49.15
C GLY A 156 11.61 0.91 -48.10
N PRO A 157 10.84 -0.10 -48.54
CA PRO A 157 10.40 -1.19 -47.67
C PRO A 157 11.61 -1.97 -47.14
N ALA A 158 11.51 -2.52 -45.94
CA ALA A 158 12.54 -3.41 -45.41
C ALA A 158 12.47 -4.78 -46.14
N PRO A 159 13.60 -5.46 -46.42
CA PRO A 159 15.00 -5.06 -46.17
C PRO A 159 15.50 -3.94 -47.11
N LEU A 160 16.28 -3.02 -46.55
CA LEU A 160 16.82 -1.86 -47.28
C LEU A 160 17.86 -2.28 -48.32
N ALA A 161 17.93 -1.52 -49.44
CA ALA A 161 19.03 -1.66 -50.38
C ALA A 161 20.37 -1.23 -49.73
N ALA A 162 21.51 -1.75 -50.23
CA ALA A 162 22.81 -1.48 -49.63
C ALA A 162 23.16 0.03 -49.54
N ASP A 163 22.76 0.80 -50.55
CA ASP A 163 22.96 2.26 -50.55
C ASP A 163 22.03 2.97 -49.57
N GLU A 164 20.75 2.55 -49.50
CA GLU A 164 19.79 3.07 -48.51
C GLU A 164 20.22 2.75 -47.07
N GLN A 165 20.79 1.57 -46.84
CA GLN A 165 21.34 1.19 -45.54
C GLN A 165 22.48 2.12 -45.11
N ARG A 166 23.39 2.48 -46.01
CA ARG A 166 24.46 3.45 -45.72
C ARG A 166 23.90 4.82 -45.34
N THR A 167 22.90 5.29 -46.08
CA THR A 167 22.24 6.58 -45.76
C THR A 167 21.53 6.55 -44.42
N TRP A 168 20.94 5.42 -44.05
CA TRP A 168 20.34 5.22 -42.73
C TRP A 168 21.38 5.24 -41.63
N ASP A 169 22.48 4.50 -41.79
CA ASP A 169 23.55 4.43 -40.80
C ASP A 169 24.20 5.80 -40.57
N GLU A 170 24.39 6.58 -41.64
CA GLU A 170 24.86 7.97 -41.55
C GLU A 170 23.85 8.88 -40.83
N ALA A 171 22.56 8.74 -41.13
CA ALA A 171 21.50 9.46 -40.43
C ALA A 171 21.49 9.13 -38.93
N VAL A 172 21.59 7.84 -38.56
CA VAL A 172 21.69 7.41 -37.16
C VAL A 172 22.95 8.00 -36.51
N ARG A 173 24.11 7.95 -37.17
CA ARG A 173 25.36 8.56 -36.64
C ARG A 173 25.20 10.05 -36.37
N SER A 174 24.49 10.79 -37.24
CA SER A 174 24.25 12.22 -37.05
C SER A 174 23.47 12.55 -35.76
N PHE A 175 22.65 11.60 -35.28
CA PHE A 175 21.83 11.74 -34.07
C PHE A 175 22.54 11.33 -32.77
N HIS A 176 23.77 10.81 -32.84
CA HIS A 176 24.51 10.35 -31.66
C HIS A 176 24.76 11.47 -30.64
N SER A 177 25.05 12.69 -31.10
CA SER A 177 25.26 13.85 -30.22
C SER A 177 23.98 14.24 -29.47
N ALA A 178 22.82 14.18 -30.14
CA ALA A 178 21.52 14.46 -29.54
C ALA A 178 21.15 13.38 -28.50
N ALA A 179 21.39 12.11 -28.80
CA ALA A 179 21.21 11.02 -27.84
C ALA A 179 22.11 11.19 -26.61
N ALA A 180 23.36 11.60 -26.79
CA ALA A 180 24.29 11.88 -25.69
C ALA A 180 23.81 13.05 -24.81
N GLN A 181 23.21 14.09 -25.38
CA GLN A 181 22.63 15.20 -24.61
C GLN A 181 21.44 14.72 -23.77
N ILE A 182 20.57 13.87 -24.33
CA ILE A 182 19.46 13.25 -23.58
C ILE A 182 20.01 12.42 -22.41
N ASN A 183 21.07 11.63 -22.64
CA ASN A 183 21.67 10.81 -21.58
C ASN A 183 22.27 11.65 -20.45
N ARG A 184 22.90 12.79 -20.75
CA ARG A 184 23.36 13.74 -19.72
C ARG A 184 22.22 14.30 -18.88
N LYS A 185 21.07 14.59 -19.50
CA LYS A 185 19.87 15.03 -18.75
C LYS A 185 19.32 13.92 -17.87
N ILE A 186 19.30 12.68 -18.37
CA ILE A 186 18.91 11.50 -17.60
C ILE A 186 19.83 11.30 -16.40
N ASP A 187 21.14 11.44 -16.57
CA ASP A 187 22.11 11.37 -15.47
C ASP A 187 21.81 12.45 -14.42
N LYS A 188 21.61 13.70 -14.84
CA LYS A 188 21.24 14.80 -13.93
C LYS A 188 19.95 14.48 -13.17
N PHE A 189 18.93 13.97 -13.85
CA PHE A 189 17.67 13.58 -13.24
C PHE A 189 17.85 12.45 -12.22
N ASN A 190 18.60 11.40 -12.57
CA ASN A 190 18.88 10.26 -11.68
C ASN A 190 19.69 10.67 -10.45
N MET A 191 20.56 11.68 -10.58
CA MET A 191 21.30 12.26 -9.45
C MET A 191 20.39 13.08 -8.52
N LEU A 192 19.43 13.83 -9.08
CA LEU A 192 18.48 14.61 -8.29
C LEU A 192 17.41 13.74 -7.61
N VAL A 193 17.00 12.64 -8.25
CA VAL A 193 15.96 11.74 -7.76
C VAL A 193 16.56 10.34 -7.55
N PRO A 194 17.21 10.09 -6.39
CA PRO A 194 17.81 8.79 -6.07
C PRO A 194 16.78 7.75 -5.60
N LEU A 195 15.56 7.80 -6.15
CA LEU A 195 14.49 6.84 -5.87
C LEU A 195 14.52 5.76 -6.96
N LEU A 196 14.82 4.51 -6.59
CA LEU A 196 14.98 3.39 -7.52
C LEU A 196 13.80 3.22 -8.49
N ASN A 197 12.57 3.47 -8.02
CA ASN A 197 11.36 3.34 -8.83
C ASN A 197 11.13 4.51 -9.80
N LYS A 198 11.86 5.61 -9.67
CA LYS A 198 11.76 6.78 -10.54
C LYS A 198 12.96 6.97 -11.44
N GLN A 199 14.05 6.21 -11.26
CA GLN A 199 15.23 6.30 -12.10
C GLN A 199 14.91 5.97 -13.56
N GLN A 200 15.53 6.71 -14.47
CA GLN A 200 15.38 6.53 -15.91
C GLN A 200 16.62 5.87 -16.52
N LEU A 201 16.39 4.91 -17.41
CA LEU A 201 17.47 4.31 -18.21
C LEU A 201 17.92 5.25 -19.32
N HIS A 202 19.21 5.12 -19.68
CA HIS A 202 19.79 5.82 -20.82
C HIS A 202 19.05 5.49 -22.12
N PHE A 203 18.98 6.49 -22.98
CA PHE A 203 18.42 6.38 -24.31
C PHE A 203 19.43 5.68 -25.24
N SER A 204 19.14 4.42 -25.59
CA SER A 204 19.91 3.64 -26.56
C SER A 204 19.46 3.98 -27.99
N LEU A 205 20.31 4.68 -28.73
CA LEU A 205 20.03 5.05 -30.11
C LEU A 205 19.97 3.82 -31.03
N ALA A 206 20.83 2.82 -30.81
CA ALA A 206 20.88 1.60 -31.60
C ALA A 206 19.54 0.85 -31.54
N THR A 207 19.08 0.54 -30.33
CA THR A 207 17.83 -0.20 -30.10
C THR A 207 16.61 0.56 -30.63
N GLU A 208 16.58 1.88 -30.47
CA GLU A 208 15.49 2.72 -30.98
C GLU A 208 15.50 2.81 -32.51
N SER A 209 16.68 2.89 -33.13
CA SER A 209 16.81 2.90 -34.58
C SER A 209 16.35 1.59 -35.21
N GLU A 210 16.74 0.45 -34.65
CA GLU A 210 16.30 -0.88 -35.09
C GLU A 210 14.79 -1.06 -34.92
N LYS A 211 14.25 -0.59 -33.79
CA LYS A 211 12.80 -0.62 -33.54
C LYS A 211 12.04 0.19 -34.57
N ILE A 212 12.55 1.36 -34.97
CA ILE A 212 11.93 2.22 -36.00
C ILE A 212 12.10 1.60 -37.39
N LEU A 213 13.23 0.96 -37.70
CA LEU A 213 13.44 0.26 -38.96
C LEU A 213 12.41 -0.87 -39.16
N ASN A 214 12.19 -1.66 -38.10
CA ASN A 214 11.29 -2.81 -38.07
C ASN A 214 9.82 -2.43 -37.87
N SER A 215 9.54 -1.24 -37.35
CA SER A 215 8.20 -0.68 -37.31
C SER A 215 7.76 -0.41 -38.75
N ALA A 216 6.74 -1.14 -39.21
CA ALA A 216 6.22 -1.03 -40.57
C ALA A 216 5.68 0.38 -40.84
N ALA A 217 6.53 1.28 -41.34
CA ALA A 217 6.12 2.57 -41.87
C ALA A 217 5.87 2.42 -43.39
N PRO A 218 4.65 2.69 -43.90
CA PRO A 218 4.41 2.72 -45.32
C PRO A 218 5.20 3.87 -45.95
N ARG A 219 5.71 3.63 -47.16
CA ARG A 219 6.38 4.63 -48.01
C ARG A 219 5.48 5.88 -48.10
N ASN A 220 5.95 7.02 -47.62
CA ASN A 220 5.24 8.29 -47.84
C ASN A 220 5.35 8.65 -49.32
N THR A 221 4.33 8.32 -50.11
CA THR A 221 4.18 8.77 -51.52
C THR A 221 3.63 10.20 -51.63
N ALA A 222 3.78 11.02 -50.58
CA ALA A 222 3.35 12.40 -50.59
C ALA A 222 4.50 13.30 -51.08
N ALA A 223 4.41 13.72 -52.34
CA ALA A 223 5.22 14.80 -52.92
C ALA A 223 5.23 16.06 -52.03
N PRO A 224 6.31 16.87 -52.06
CA PRO A 224 6.41 18.07 -51.23
C PRO A 224 5.31 19.07 -51.60
N LYS A 225 4.32 19.25 -50.73
CA LYS A 225 3.40 20.38 -50.82
C LYS A 225 4.17 21.64 -50.45
N THR A 226 4.29 22.54 -51.43
CA THR A 226 4.79 23.91 -51.30
C THR A 226 4.19 24.59 -50.05
N PRO A 227 4.98 25.29 -49.23
CA PRO A 227 4.49 25.88 -47.99
C PRO A 227 3.51 27.00 -48.30
N GLN A 228 2.21 26.76 -48.10
CA GLN A 228 1.24 27.83 -47.96
C GLN A 228 1.38 28.40 -46.56
N LEU A 229 1.81 29.66 -46.51
CA LEU A 229 1.83 30.51 -45.32
C LEU A 229 0.39 30.62 -44.80
N GLN A 230 0.03 29.84 -43.78
CA GLN A 230 -1.19 30.03 -43.02
C GLN A 230 -0.83 30.51 -41.62
N GLN A 231 -1.37 31.68 -41.33
CA GLN A 231 -1.16 32.49 -40.16
C GLN A 231 -1.48 31.71 -38.89
N SER A 232 -0.66 31.97 -37.89
CA SER A 232 -0.81 31.67 -36.47
C SER A 232 -2.27 31.79 -36.02
N ARG A 233 -2.87 30.66 -35.63
CA ARG A 233 -3.99 30.63 -34.70
C ARG A 233 -3.52 29.96 -33.44
N GLU A 234 -3.54 30.75 -32.38
CA GLU A 234 -3.01 30.48 -31.06
C GLU A 234 -3.66 29.24 -30.45
N ASP A 235 -2.83 28.43 -29.78
CA ASP A 235 -3.22 27.30 -28.94
C ASP A 235 -3.91 27.79 -27.64
N GLU A 236 -5.03 28.49 -27.79
CA GLU A 236 -5.91 28.94 -26.71
C GLU A 236 -6.72 27.76 -26.11
N GLY A 237 -6.53 26.52 -26.57
CA GLY A 237 -7.37 25.38 -26.20
C GLY A 237 -6.86 24.54 -25.02
N PHE A 238 -5.54 24.43 -24.82
CA PHE A 238 -4.99 23.48 -23.82
C PHE A 238 -4.74 24.15 -22.46
N LEU A 239 -4.26 25.40 -22.47
CA LEU A 239 -4.09 26.18 -21.25
C LEU A 239 -5.43 26.67 -20.69
N SER A 240 -6.41 26.99 -21.55
CA SER A 240 -7.78 27.30 -21.13
C SER A 240 -8.50 26.11 -20.52
N PHE A 241 -8.22 24.88 -20.97
CA PHE A 241 -8.80 23.67 -20.40
C PHE A 241 -8.29 23.39 -18.98
N ILE A 242 -7.00 23.62 -18.73
CA ILE A 242 -6.42 23.51 -17.39
C ILE A 242 -6.89 24.65 -16.48
N PHE A 243 -6.98 25.89 -16.98
CA PHE A 243 -7.49 27.02 -16.20
C PHE A 243 -9.00 26.89 -15.91
N SER A 244 -9.81 26.44 -16.87
CA SER A 244 -11.27 26.25 -16.69
C SER A 244 -11.61 25.16 -15.66
N ALA A 245 -10.82 24.08 -15.60
CA ALA A 245 -10.96 23.05 -14.58
C ALA A 245 -10.61 23.52 -13.16
N ILE A 246 -9.83 24.61 -13.04
CA ILE A 246 -9.45 25.23 -11.77
C ILE A 246 -10.45 26.34 -11.37
N THR A 247 -11.07 27.03 -12.33
CA THR A 247 -12.03 28.12 -12.05
C THR A 247 -13.47 27.66 -11.83
N ASN A 248 -13.88 26.49 -12.32
CA ASN A 248 -15.26 25.98 -12.13
C ASN A 248 -15.49 25.21 -10.82
N ARG A 249 -14.79 25.61 -9.75
CA ARG A 249 -15.05 25.13 -8.39
C ARG A 249 -15.10 26.29 -7.40
N TRP A 250 -16.05 27.18 -7.61
CA TRP A 250 -16.63 28.08 -6.61
C TRP A 250 -18.14 28.13 -6.82
#